data_AF-A0A7D9IJ08-F1
#
_entry.id   AF-A0A7D9IJ08-F1
#
_cell.length_a   1.000
_cell.length_b   1.000
_cell.length_c   1.000
_cell.angle_alpha   90.00
_cell.angle_beta   90.00
_cell.angle_gamma   90.00
#
_symmetry.space_group_name_H-M   'P 1'
#
loop_
_entity.id
_entity.type
_entity.pdbx_description
1 polymer ?
#
loop_
_entity_poly.entity_id
_entity_poly.type
_entity_poly.pdbx_seq_one_letter_code
_entity_poly.pdbx_strand_id
1 'polypeptide(L)'
;MGNIANSDCSFCLNSETLLHVVAGCHAYLPQFTWRHDAVLNFIAQTLQPVNNSNLFVDLPGYKSPSIVTGDTFRPDLLLSINLDCLYILELSVGYESNLQTNVDRKRRRYEDLITQQKKQF
;
A
#
# COMPACT_ATOMS: atom_id res chain seq x y z
N MET A 1 19.82 38.83 18.73
CA MET A 1 19.69 38.02 17.51
C MET A 1 19.64 36.57 17.95
N GLY A 2 18.47 35.92 17.91
CA GLY A 2 18.28 34.54 18.38
C GLY A 2 17.39 33.79 17.40
N ASN A 3 17.93 32.70 16.86
CA ASN A 3 17.44 31.89 15.74
C ASN A 3 15.93 31.61 15.74
N ILE A 4 15.27 31.99 14.64
CA ILE A 4 13.95 31.46 14.27
C ILE A 4 14.17 30.01 13.86
N ALA A 5 13.79 29.07 14.72
CA ALA A 5 13.75 27.66 14.38
C ALA A 5 12.70 27.50 13.27
N ASN A 6 13.14 27.43 12.01
CA ASN A 6 12.24 27.19 10.89
C ASN A 6 11.53 25.86 11.13
N SER A 7 10.24 25.94 11.42
CA SER A 7 9.31 24.81 11.52
C SER A 7 8.94 24.29 10.14
N ASP A 8 9.86 24.35 9.18
CA ASP A 8 9.62 24.12 7.76
C ASP A 8 10.44 22.91 7.31
N CYS A 9 9.81 22.07 6.51
CA CYS A 9 10.39 20.83 6.02
C CYS A 9 11.65 21.16 5.25
N SER A 10 12.76 20.55 5.65
CA SER A 10 14.09 20.81 5.08
C SER A 10 14.17 20.57 3.56
N PHE A 11 13.17 19.91 2.96
CA PHE A 11 13.15 19.56 1.53
C PHE A 11 12.07 20.25 0.69
N CYS A 12 10.89 20.55 1.24
CA CYS A 12 9.83 21.23 0.48
C CYS A 12 9.45 22.60 1.03
N LEU A 13 10.06 23.02 2.14
CA LEU A 13 9.91 24.33 2.77
C LEU A 13 8.48 24.67 3.26
N ASN A 14 7.55 23.70 3.21
CA ASN A 14 6.26 23.81 3.88
C ASN A 14 6.42 23.47 5.36
N SER A 15 5.50 23.93 6.22
CA SER A 15 5.59 23.65 7.65
C SER A 15 5.75 22.14 7.96
N GLU A 16 6.87 21.79 8.59
CA GLU A 16 7.26 20.46 9.02
C GLU A 16 6.41 20.03 10.21
N THR A 17 5.27 19.44 9.91
CA THR A 17 4.50 18.67 10.88
C THR A 17 4.86 17.19 10.74
N LEU A 18 4.73 16.43 11.84
CA LEU A 18 4.87 14.96 11.78
C LEU A 18 3.92 14.36 10.72
N LEU A 19 2.72 14.94 10.59
CA LEU A 19 1.77 14.58 9.53
C LEU A 19 2.34 14.88 8.14
N HIS A 20 2.93 16.06 7.92
CA HIS A 20 3.52 16.43 6.64
C HIS A 20 4.64 15.48 6.20
N VAL A 21 5.52 15.10 7.14
CA VAL A 21 6.56 14.11 6.86
C VAL A 21 5.91 12.76 6.62
N VAL A 22 5.15 12.20 7.56
CA VAL A 22 4.66 10.82 7.49
C VAL A 22 3.58 10.60 6.42
N ALA A 23 2.76 11.60 6.09
CA ALA A 23 1.64 11.45 5.16
C ALA A 23 1.96 11.83 3.70
N GLY A 24 3.24 11.98 3.34
CA GLY A 24 3.64 12.10 1.94
C GLY A 24 4.06 13.50 1.50
N CYS A 25 5.03 14.10 2.19
CA CYS A 25 5.82 15.16 1.57
C CYS A 25 6.36 14.65 0.23
N HIS A 26 6.12 15.38 -0.87
CA HIS A 26 6.51 14.97 -2.21
C HIS A 26 8.01 14.69 -2.34
N ALA A 27 8.84 15.40 -1.56
CA ALA A 27 10.29 15.19 -1.53
C ALA A 27 10.72 13.91 -0.77
N TYR A 28 9.86 13.40 0.12
CA TYR A 28 10.07 12.14 0.84
C TYR A 28 9.43 10.94 0.13
N LEU A 29 8.71 11.13 -0.98
CA LEU A 29 8.10 10.03 -1.77
C LEU A 29 9.06 8.87 -2.05
N PRO A 30 10.32 9.09 -2.49
CA PRO A 30 11.25 7.99 -2.70
C PRO A 30 11.52 7.16 -1.44
N GLN A 31 11.53 7.79 -0.26
CA GLN A 31 11.73 7.11 1.01
C GLN A 31 10.47 6.33 1.43
N PHE A 32 9.27 6.82 1.10
CA PHE A 32 8.02 6.09 1.32
C PHE A 32 7.92 4.86 0.44
N THR A 33 8.33 4.96 -0.83
CA THR A 33 8.41 3.80 -1.73
C THR A 33 9.35 2.74 -1.18
N TRP A 34 10.57 3.11 -0.77
CA TRP A 34 11.50 2.12 -0.19
C TRP A 34 10.95 1.44 1.06
N ARG A 35 10.32 2.18 1.98
CA ARG A 35 9.74 1.59 3.20
C ARG A 35 8.56 0.67 2.88
N HIS A 36 7.70 1.09 1.94
CA HIS A 36 6.57 0.29 1.48
C HIS A 36 7.07 -1.01 0.85
N ASP A 37 8.01 -0.91 -0.10
CA ASP A 37 8.59 -2.06 -0.79
C ASP A 37 9.28 -3.01 0.19
N ALA A 38 10.00 -2.49 1.17
CA ALA A 38 10.68 -3.31 2.18
C ALA A 38 9.69 -4.11 3.04
N VAL A 39 8.61 -3.47 3.49
CA VAL A 39 7.54 -4.16 4.26
C VAL A 39 6.82 -5.18 3.39
N LEU A 40 6.48 -4.80 2.16
CA LEU A 40 5.77 -5.66 1.23
C LEU A 40 6.59 -6.90 0.85
N ASN A 41 7.89 -6.73 0.60
CA ASN A 41 8.83 -7.83 0.33
C ASN A 41 8.95 -8.76 1.54
N PHE A 42 9.03 -8.21 2.76
CA PHE A 42 9.07 -9.03 3.98
C PHE A 42 7.80 -9.88 4.15
N ILE A 43 6.62 -9.30 3.95
CA ILE A 43 5.35 -10.02 3.99
C ILE A 43 5.32 -11.11 2.92
N ALA A 44 5.71 -10.79 1.68
CA ALA A 44 5.73 -11.73 0.57
C ALA A 44 6.65 -12.93 0.82
N GLN A 45 7.84 -12.70 1.40
CA GLN A 45 8.76 -13.77 1.77
C GLN A 45 8.23 -14.65 2.91
N THR A 46 7.45 -14.06 3.82
CA THR A 46 6.87 -14.75 4.97
C THR A 46 5.68 -15.62 4.56
N LEU A 47 4.85 -15.15 3.63
CA LEU A 47 3.67 -15.84 3.12
C LEU A 47 4.03 -16.94 2.10
N GLN A 48 5.13 -17.68 2.32
CA GLN A 48 5.58 -18.74 1.42
C GLN A 48 4.39 -19.56 0.93
N PRO A 49 4.20 -19.72 -0.40
CA PRO A 49 3.02 -20.33 -0.94
C PRO A 49 2.88 -21.75 -0.40
N VAL A 50 1.85 -21.97 0.41
CA VAL A 50 1.37 -23.29 0.79
C VAL A 50 0.72 -23.95 -0.42
N ASN A 51 0.66 -25.29 -0.41
CA ASN A 51 0.00 -26.06 -1.47
C ASN A 51 -1.39 -25.47 -1.77
N ASN A 52 -1.71 -25.27 -3.06
CA ASN A 52 -2.94 -24.65 -3.57
C ASN A 52 -3.08 -23.13 -3.29
N SER A 53 -1.98 -22.41 -3.08
CA SER A 53 -2.01 -20.94 -3.03
C SER A 53 -1.19 -20.28 -4.14
N ASN A 54 -1.68 -19.13 -4.62
CA ASN A 54 -0.97 -18.26 -5.55
C ASN A 54 -0.79 -16.88 -4.93
N LEU A 55 0.45 -16.44 -4.85
CA LEU A 55 0.83 -15.12 -4.34
C LEU A 55 1.15 -14.18 -5.51
N PHE A 56 0.55 -12.99 -5.49
CA PHE A 56 0.86 -11.89 -6.41
C PHE A 56 1.22 -10.66 -5.59
N VAL A 57 2.23 -9.91 -6.00
CA VAL A 57 2.79 -8.79 -5.25
C VAL A 57 3.16 -7.67 -6.21
N ASP A 58 2.84 -6.42 -5.88
CA ASP A 58 3.22 -5.25 -6.69
C ASP A 58 4.69 -4.87 -6.46
N LEU A 59 5.59 -5.83 -6.69
CA LEU A 59 7.04 -5.67 -6.59
C LEU A 59 7.76 -6.36 -7.74
N PRO A 60 8.93 -5.83 -8.16
CA PRO A 60 9.80 -6.53 -9.10
C PRO A 60 10.17 -7.93 -8.59
N GLY A 61 10.14 -8.92 -9.48
CA GLY A 61 10.49 -10.31 -9.14
C GLY A 61 9.31 -11.19 -8.69
N TYR A 62 8.10 -10.62 -8.53
CA TYR A 62 6.88 -11.35 -8.21
C TYR A 62 5.88 -11.36 -9.36
N LYS A 63 4.89 -12.25 -9.32
CA LYS A 63 3.73 -12.19 -10.23
C LYS A 63 2.94 -10.93 -9.93
N SER A 64 2.62 -10.14 -10.95
CA SER A 64 1.89 -8.89 -10.76
C SER A 64 0.42 -9.14 -10.42
N PRO A 65 -0.16 -8.40 -9.45
CA PRO A 65 -1.59 -8.42 -9.14
C PRO A 65 -2.48 -8.12 -10.34
N SER A 66 -2.01 -7.33 -11.30
CA SER A 66 -2.74 -7.00 -12.54
C SER A 66 -3.14 -8.22 -13.38
N ILE A 67 -2.50 -9.38 -13.17
CA ILE A 67 -2.91 -10.64 -13.81
C ILE A 67 -4.34 -11.02 -13.43
N VAL A 68 -4.76 -10.71 -12.19
CA VAL A 68 -6.09 -11.04 -11.67
C VAL A 68 -7.03 -9.84 -11.77
N THR A 69 -6.53 -8.64 -11.49
CA THR A 69 -7.36 -7.44 -11.26
C THR A 69 -7.30 -6.43 -12.41
N GLY A 70 -6.53 -6.71 -13.46
CA GLY A 70 -6.27 -5.79 -14.57
C GLY A 70 -5.33 -4.64 -14.20
N ASP A 71 -5.03 -3.77 -15.16
CA ASP A 71 -4.10 -2.64 -14.94
C ASP A 71 -4.74 -1.49 -14.14
N THR A 72 -6.07 -1.44 -14.07
CA THR A 72 -6.83 -0.38 -13.37
C THR A 72 -6.71 -0.51 -11.85
N PHE A 73 -6.62 -1.74 -11.35
CA PHE A 73 -6.54 -2.03 -9.92
C PHE A 73 -5.25 -2.81 -9.63
N ARG A 74 -4.31 -2.18 -8.94
CA ARG A 74 -3.07 -2.80 -8.45
C ARG A 74 -3.04 -2.75 -6.93
N PRO A 75 -3.58 -3.76 -6.25
CA PRO A 75 -3.36 -3.93 -4.82
C PRO A 75 -1.91 -4.31 -4.54
N ASP A 76 -1.43 -3.99 -3.34
CA ASP A 76 -0.04 -4.28 -2.95
C ASP A 76 0.25 -5.79 -2.95
N LEU A 77 -0.71 -6.60 -2.49
CA LEU A 77 -0.59 -8.06 -2.45
C LEU A 77 -1.95 -8.75 -2.65
N LEU A 78 -1.95 -9.82 -3.45
CA LEU A 78 -3.06 -10.76 -3.58
C LEU A 78 -2.61 -12.15 -3.18
N LEU A 79 -3.44 -12.84 -2.41
CA LEU A 79 -3.26 -14.25 -2.10
C LEU A 79 -4.53 -15.01 -2.48
N SER A 80 -4.43 -15.86 -3.50
CA SER A 80 -5.48 -16.81 -3.84
C SER A 80 -5.21 -18.13 -3.12
N ILE A 81 -6.22 -18.72 -2.48
CA ILE A 81 -6.14 -20.02 -1.79
C ILE A 81 -7.28 -20.91 -2.27
N ASN A 82 -6.97 -22.16 -2.63
CA ASN A 82 -7.95 -23.19 -3.01
C ASN A 82 -8.90 -22.76 -4.15
N LEU A 83 -8.42 -21.92 -5.08
CA LEU A 83 -9.13 -21.40 -6.25
C LEU A 83 -10.40 -20.55 -5.96
N ASP A 84 -11.03 -20.65 -4.79
CA ASP A 84 -12.31 -20.00 -4.50
C ASP A 84 -12.19 -18.81 -3.53
N CYS A 85 -11.01 -18.61 -2.93
CA CYS A 85 -10.76 -17.51 -2.00
C CYS A 85 -9.66 -16.58 -2.52
N LEU A 86 -9.96 -15.29 -2.61
CA LEU A 86 -8.99 -14.24 -2.94
C LEU A 86 -8.89 -13.22 -1.79
N TYR A 87 -7.71 -13.13 -1.20
CA TYR A 87 -7.36 -12.13 -0.19
C TYR A 87 -6.66 -10.95 -0.87
N ILE A 88 -7.11 -9.74 -0.56
CA ILE A 88 -6.50 -8.48 -0.99
C ILE A 88 -5.87 -7.82 0.23
N LEU A 89 -4.58 -7.49 0.14
CA LEU A 89 -3.85 -6.76 1.17
C LEU A 89 -3.33 -5.45 0.59
N GLU A 90 -3.50 -4.38 1.36
CA GLU A 90 -3.08 -3.04 0.99
C GLU A 90 -2.41 -2.38 2.21
N LEU A 91 -1.15 -1.98 2.04
CA LEU A 91 -0.38 -1.22 3.01
C LEU A 91 -0.83 0.24 2.97
N SER A 92 -0.98 0.86 4.13
CA SER A 92 -1.21 2.29 4.25
C SER A 92 -0.26 2.86 5.28
N VAL A 93 0.29 4.03 5.00
CA VAL A 93 0.98 4.79 6.03
C VAL A 93 -0.07 5.39 6.95
N GLY A 94 0.05 5.10 8.24
CA GLY A 94 -0.84 5.59 9.27
C GLY A 94 -0.31 6.91 9.84
N TYR A 95 -1.10 7.97 9.71
CA TYR A 95 -1.15 9.02 10.72
C TYR A 95 -2.46 8.83 11.47
N GLU A 96 -2.42 8.73 12.80
CA GLU A 96 -3.53 8.25 13.63
C GLU A 96 -4.86 8.96 13.32
N SER A 97 -4.83 10.28 13.10
CA SER A 97 -6.04 11.07 12.80
C SER A 97 -6.68 10.76 11.45
N ASN A 98 -5.91 10.19 10.50
CA ASN A 98 -6.35 9.92 9.12
C ASN A 98 -6.46 8.42 8.83
N LEU A 99 -6.21 7.56 9.82
CA LEU A 99 -6.18 6.11 9.62
C LEU A 99 -7.53 5.58 9.12
N GLN A 100 -8.63 5.97 9.77
CA GLN A 100 -9.98 5.53 9.39
C GLN A 100 -10.35 5.98 7.98
N THR A 101 -10.08 7.25 7.64
CA THR A 101 -10.36 7.80 6.31
C THR A 101 -9.54 7.10 5.21
N ASN A 102 -8.28 6.75 5.49
CA ASN A 102 -7.44 6.00 4.56
C ASN A 102 -7.95 4.57 4.35
N VAL A 103 -8.35 3.89 5.42
CA VAL A 103 -8.98 2.57 5.37
C VAL A 103 -10.27 2.62 4.56
N ASP A 104 -11.16 3.59 4.83
CA ASP A 104 -12.44 3.71 4.13
C ASP A 104 -12.25 3.98 2.64
N ARG A 105 -11.31 4.87 2.28
CA ARG A 105 -10.98 5.17 0.87
C ARG A 105 -10.43 3.93 0.15
N LYS A 106 -9.51 3.19 0.78
CA LYS A 106 -8.92 1.97 0.20
C LYS A 106 -9.96 0.85 0.09
N ARG A 107 -10.84 0.68 1.10
CA ARG A 107 -11.95 -0.28 1.06
C ARG A 107 -12.90 0.01 -0.11
N ARG A 108 -13.38 1.26 -0.25
CA ARG A 108 -14.26 1.64 -1.36
C ARG A 108 -13.63 1.38 -2.73
N ARG A 109 -12.32 1.61 -2.88
CA ARG A 109 -11.60 1.38 -4.15
C ARG A 109 -11.71 -0.06 -4.64
N TYR A 110 -11.72 -1.03 -3.74
CA TYR A 110 -11.80 -2.45 -4.09
C TYR A 110 -13.20 -3.05 -3.94
N GLU A 111 -14.17 -2.30 -3.42
CA GLU A 111 -15.53 -2.78 -3.18
C GLU A 111 -16.24 -3.19 -4.49
N ASP A 112 -16.07 -2.38 -5.54
CA ASP A 112 -16.58 -2.68 -6.88
C ASP A 112 -15.86 -3.87 -7.52
N LEU A 113 -14.54 -3.97 -7.33
CA LEU A 113 -13.73 -5.10 -7.82
C LEU A 113 -14.14 -6.42 -7.16
N ILE A 114 -14.32 -6.42 -5.84
CA ILE A 114 -14.79 -7.60 -5.09
C ILE A 114 -16.17 -8.01 -5.59
N THR A 115 -17.06 -7.05 -5.84
CA THR A 115 -18.41 -7.33 -6.35
C THR A 115 -18.39 -7.92 -7.77
N GLN A 116 -17.45 -7.48 -8.62
CA GLN A 116 -17.27 -8.03 -9.97
C GLN A 116 -16.65 -9.42 -9.96
N GLN A 117 -15.62 -9.64 -9.14
CA GLN A 117 -14.87 -10.91 -9.07
C GLN A 117 -15.67 -12.02 -8.35
N LYS A 118 -16.57 -11.68 -7.42
CA LYS A 118 -17.54 -12.62 -6.80
C LYS A 118 -18.51 -13.32 -7.77
N LYS A 119 -18.52 -12.94 -9.05
CA LYS A 119 -19.30 -13.63 -10.09
C LYS A 119 -18.47 -14.63 -10.89
N GLN A 120 -17.15 -14.59 -10.75
CA GLN A 120 -16.18 -15.44 -11.44
C GLN A 120 -15.56 -16.52 -10.55
N PHE A 121 -15.66 -16.34 -9.24
CA PHE A 121 -15.38 -17.30 -8.16
C PHE A 121 -16.67 -17.53 -7.38
#